data_AF-A0A7V4ARG6-F1
#
_entry.id   AF-A0A7V4ARG6-F1
#
_cell.length_a   1.000
_cell.length_b   1.000
_cell.length_c   1.000
_cell.angle_alpha   90.00
_cell.angle_beta   90.00
_cell.angle_gamma   90.00
#
_symmetry.space_group_name_H-M   'P 1'
#
loop_
_entity.id
_entity.type
_entity.pdbx_description
1 polymer ?
#
loop_
_entity_poly.entity_id
_entity_poly.type
_entity_poly.pdbx_seq_one_letter_code
_entity_poly.pdbx_strand_id
1 'polypeptide(L)'
;MRASPAGSSPGIQPSGFATKGDASFASLHEPGGLQAQKRCTLVGDVISAESATTSGEVRIGGRKTEPGFCREVERLSGQKLSACYQCGECTAGCPVAFAMDLMPNQVTRMALAGMADEVLQSRSIWLCVGCSTCVTRCPRLVDLPRVMDSLRQIATRRGVRCPEPAIQAFHDTFLQGVERGGRLHELALVAALKLKTGRLFQDVPAGMAMMAKGKLAILPETPEGKAEVRRIFEECRRRAGEGDGHAG
;
A
#
# COMPACT_ATOMS: atom_id res chain seq x y z
N MET A 1 45.32 28.20 2.23
CA MET A 1 44.49 29.22 2.91
C MET A 1 43.81 30.09 1.88
N ARG A 2 42.49 29.94 1.71
CA ARG A 2 41.49 30.99 1.44
C ARG A 2 40.18 30.28 1.14
N ALA A 3 39.36 30.18 2.17
CA ALA A 3 37.94 29.92 2.06
C ALA A 3 37.28 31.13 1.39
N SER A 4 36.27 30.88 0.55
CA SER A 4 35.26 31.87 0.18
C SER A 4 33.87 31.25 0.35
N PRO A 5 32.85 32.06 0.69
CA PRO A 5 31.81 31.68 1.62
C PRO A 5 30.44 31.45 0.98
N ALA A 6 29.55 30.93 1.82
CA ALA A 6 28.15 30.62 1.60
C ALA A 6 27.35 31.79 0.99
N GLY A 7 26.57 31.47 -0.06
CA GLY A 7 25.52 32.33 -0.60
C GLY A 7 24.21 32.12 0.16
N SER A 8 23.78 33.17 0.85
CA SER A 8 22.48 33.31 1.51
C SER A 8 21.38 33.67 0.50
N SER A 9 20.33 32.86 0.39
CA SER A 9 19.11 33.21 -0.34
C SER A 9 18.16 34.06 0.53
N PRO A 10 17.51 35.10 -0.02
CA PRO A 10 16.60 35.96 0.71
C PRO A 10 15.21 35.33 0.90
N GLY A 11 14.62 35.58 2.07
CA GLY A 11 13.32 35.09 2.49
C GLY A 11 12.15 35.75 1.74
N ILE A 12 11.12 34.95 1.48
CA ILE A 12 9.84 35.36 0.91
C ILE A 12 8.87 35.61 2.07
N GLN A 13 8.43 36.86 2.20
CA GLN A 13 7.37 37.30 3.12
C GLN A 13 5.98 37.00 2.49
N PRO A 14 4.96 36.58 3.26
CA PRO A 14 3.60 36.47 2.77
C PRO A 14 2.87 37.83 2.84
N SER A 15 2.37 38.30 1.70
CA SER A 15 1.48 39.47 1.62
C SER A 15 0.06 39.08 2.03
N GLY A 16 -0.46 39.81 3.03
CA GLY A 16 -1.85 39.73 3.45
C GLY A 16 -2.79 40.39 2.45
N PHE A 17 -4.01 39.87 2.40
CA PHE A 17 -5.15 40.56 1.82
C PHE A 17 -6.33 40.43 2.79
N ALA A 18 -6.63 41.54 3.46
CA ALA A 18 -7.80 41.73 4.29
C ALA A 18 -8.58 42.91 3.72
N THR A 19 -9.85 42.71 3.38
CA THR A 19 -10.82 43.80 3.30
C THR A 19 -12.18 43.31 3.83
N LYS A 20 -12.62 43.99 4.89
CA LYS A 20 -13.96 43.96 5.49
C LYS A 20 -15.03 44.46 4.50
N GLY A 21 -16.28 44.06 4.73
CA GLY A 21 -17.45 44.65 4.09
C GLY A 21 -18.73 44.09 4.69
N ASP A 22 -19.19 44.75 5.74
CA ASP A 22 -20.42 44.46 6.48
C ASP A 22 -21.67 44.85 5.66
N ALA A 23 -22.71 44.02 5.70
CA ALA A 23 -24.08 44.45 5.39
C ALA A 23 -25.10 43.58 6.14
N SER A 24 -25.49 44.08 7.32
CA SER A 24 -26.71 43.67 8.01
C SER A 24 -27.92 44.18 7.21
N PHE A 25 -28.87 43.30 6.87
CA PHE A 25 -30.24 43.70 6.55
C PHE A 25 -31.20 42.87 7.38
N ALA A 26 -31.90 43.56 8.27
CA ALA A 26 -32.84 43.03 9.21
C ALA A 26 -34.19 42.70 8.55
N SER A 27 -34.73 41.53 8.91
CA SER A 27 -36.12 41.26 9.31
C SER A 27 -37.26 42.12 8.73
N LEU A 28 -38.14 41.48 7.93
CA LEU A 28 -39.57 41.81 7.88
C LEU A 28 -40.42 40.52 7.84
N HIS A 29 -41.19 40.41 8.91
CA HIS A 29 -42.38 39.60 9.25
C HIS A 29 -43.23 38.89 8.15
N GLU A 30 -43.60 37.64 8.47
CA GLU A 30 -44.77 36.77 8.17
C GLU A 30 -46.09 37.43 7.69
N PRO A 31 -47.10 36.73 7.07
CA PRO A 31 -47.49 35.33 7.33
C PRO A 31 -48.07 34.47 6.16
N GLY A 32 -48.07 33.14 6.36
CA GLY A 32 -49.24 32.29 6.05
C GLY A 32 -49.34 31.55 4.70
N GLY A 33 -49.32 30.21 4.77
CA GLY A 33 -50.23 29.36 3.98
C GLY A 33 -49.61 28.27 3.07
N LEU A 34 -49.80 27.01 3.47
CA LEU A 34 -50.06 25.81 2.63
C LEU A 34 -49.04 25.49 1.50
N GLN A 35 -48.34 24.35 1.45
CA GLN A 35 -48.87 23.00 1.59
C GLN A 35 -47.78 21.98 1.99
N ALA A 36 -48.08 21.26 3.07
CA ALA A 36 -47.94 19.82 3.23
C ALA A 36 -46.82 19.09 2.45
N GLN A 37 -45.60 19.18 2.99
CA GLN A 37 -44.58 18.17 2.76
C GLN A 37 -45.08 16.84 3.35
N LYS A 38 -45.26 15.85 2.47
CA LYS A 38 -45.66 14.49 2.84
C LYS A 38 -44.63 13.91 3.81
N ARG A 39 -45.07 13.84 5.06
CA ARG A 39 -44.66 12.92 6.11
C ARG A 39 -44.28 11.55 5.52
N CYS A 40 -42.98 11.24 5.52
CA CYS A 40 -42.55 9.86 5.65
C CYS A 40 -42.60 9.57 7.15
N THR A 41 -43.77 9.17 7.65
CA THR A 41 -43.92 8.77 9.05
C THR A 41 -43.14 7.49 9.30
N LEU A 42 -42.14 7.62 10.16
CA LEU A 42 -41.54 6.56 10.94
C LEU A 42 -42.66 5.67 11.50
N VAL A 43 -42.81 4.47 10.94
CA VAL A 43 -43.36 3.36 11.72
C VAL A 43 -42.19 2.86 12.54
N GLY A 44 -42.26 3.13 13.83
CA GLY A 44 -41.27 2.68 14.79
C GLY A 44 -41.31 1.17 14.87
N ASP A 45 -40.23 0.55 14.40
CA ASP A 45 -39.62 -0.55 15.11
C ASP A 45 -38.24 -0.07 15.53
N VAL A 46 -38.04 -0.15 16.84
CA VAL A 46 -36.79 0.11 17.54
C VAL A 46 -35.74 -0.78 16.88
N ILE A 47 -34.86 -0.22 16.02
CA ILE A 47 -33.69 -0.96 15.58
C ILE A 47 -32.76 -0.99 16.79
N SER A 48 -32.96 -2.02 17.61
CA SER A 48 -31.96 -2.54 18.52
C SER A 48 -30.61 -2.54 17.81
N ALA A 49 -29.64 -1.90 18.45
CA ALA A 49 -28.24 -2.05 18.14
C ALA A 49 -27.82 -3.48 18.51
N GLU A 50 -28.16 -4.45 17.66
CA GLU A 50 -27.65 -5.82 17.69
C GLU A 50 -27.01 -6.09 16.33
N SER A 51 -25.68 -6.11 16.34
CA SER A 51 -24.79 -6.83 15.43
C SER A 51 -25.44 -7.51 14.22
N ALA A 52 -25.64 -6.76 13.13
CA ALA A 52 -25.87 -7.32 11.81
C ALA A 52 -24.61 -7.11 10.95
N THR A 53 -23.70 -8.08 10.99
CA THR A 53 -22.76 -8.35 9.89
C THR A 53 -23.57 -8.85 8.69
N THR A 54 -24.31 -7.95 8.04
CA THR A 54 -25.01 -8.31 6.81
C THR A 54 -23.98 -8.42 5.70
N SER A 55 -23.58 -9.67 5.45
CA SER A 55 -22.76 -10.12 4.31
C SER A 55 -23.53 -9.98 2.99
N GLY A 56 -23.94 -8.74 2.67
CA GLY A 56 -24.53 -8.39 1.38
C GLY A 56 -23.42 -8.19 0.36
N GLU A 57 -23.38 -9.03 -0.68
CA GLU A 57 -22.48 -8.86 -1.82
C GLU A 57 -22.90 -7.60 -2.61
N VAL A 58 -22.20 -6.48 -2.39
CA VAL A 58 -22.41 -5.25 -3.16
C VAL A 58 -21.70 -5.43 -4.51
N ARG A 59 -22.38 -5.10 -5.62
CA ARG A 59 -21.80 -5.17 -6.95
C ARG A 59 -21.71 -3.78 -7.59
N ILE A 60 -20.51 -3.36 -7.99
CA ILE A 60 -20.30 -2.10 -8.71
C ILE A 60 -19.97 -2.42 -10.18
N GLY A 61 -20.90 -2.11 -11.09
CA GLY A 61 -20.73 -2.41 -12.50
C GLY A 61 -20.56 -3.92 -12.79
N GLY A 62 -21.28 -4.76 -12.05
CA GLY A 62 -21.22 -6.23 -12.16
C GLY A 62 -20.05 -6.90 -11.42
N ARG A 63 -19.10 -6.13 -10.88
CA ARG A 63 -17.95 -6.63 -10.13
C ARG A 63 -18.25 -6.78 -8.65
N LYS A 64 -17.72 -7.83 -8.02
CA LYS A 64 -17.87 -8.10 -6.60
C LYS A 64 -17.11 -7.05 -5.78
N THR A 65 -17.74 -6.55 -4.73
CA THR A 65 -17.10 -5.65 -3.77
C THR A 65 -17.32 -6.16 -2.37
N GLU A 66 -16.27 -6.05 -1.56
CA GLU A 66 -16.23 -6.45 -0.16
C GLU A 66 -16.37 -5.20 0.72
N PRO A 67 -17.49 -5.04 1.44
CA PRO A 67 -17.64 -3.98 2.43
C PRO A 67 -16.56 -4.09 3.50
N GLY A 68 -15.77 -3.03 3.69
CA GLY A 68 -14.70 -3.00 4.70
C GLY A 68 -13.29 -3.25 4.18
N PHE A 69 -13.11 -3.73 2.94
CA PHE A 69 -11.78 -3.94 2.37
C PHE A 69 -10.92 -2.67 2.38
N CYS A 70 -11.50 -1.52 1.99
CA CYS A 70 -10.81 -0.23 2.07
C CYS A 70 -10.30 0.04 3.51
N ARG A 71 -11.12 -0.22 4.53
CA ARG A 71 -10.75 0.01 5.93
C ARG A 71 -9.62 -0.93 6.37
N GLU A 72 -9.62 -2.17 5.91
CA GLU A 72 -8.53 -3.11 6.16
C GLU A 72 -7.21 -2.59 5.57
N VAL A 73 -7.24 -2.13 4.31
CA VAL A 73 -6.06 -1.57 3.62
C VAL A 73 -5.56 -0.31 4.31
N GLU A 74 -6.46 0.62 4.67
CA GLU A 74 -6.10 1.85 5.40
C GLU A 74 -5.48 1.54 6.76
N ARG A 75 -6.01 0.56 7.49
CA ARG A 75 -5.48 0.13 8.80
C ARG A 75 -4.06 -0.41 8.71
N LEU A 76 -3.76 -1.24 7.71
CA LEU A 76 -2.43 -1.83 7.55
C LEU A 76 -1.41 -0.83 7.00
N SER A 77 -1.83 -0.01 6.03
CA SER A 77 -0.93 0.94 5.37
C SER A 77 -0.72 2.22 6.18
N GLY A 78 -1.64 2.55 7.09
CA GLY A 78 -1.70 3.84 7.76
C GLY A 78 -2.03 5.01 6.83
N GLN A 79 -2.51 4.73 5.62
CA GLN A 79 -2.83 5.72 4.59
C GLN A 79 -4.33 5.89 4.45
N LYS A 80 -4.79 7.10 4.11
CA LYS A 80 -6.20 7.36 3.74
C LYS A 80 -6.36 7.26 2.22
N LEU A 81 -7.01 6.21 1.74
CA LEU A 81 -7.24 5.99 0.31
C LEU A 81 -8.20 7.03 -0.28
N SER A 82 -9.15 7.50 0.53
CA SER A 82 -10.09 8.59 0.19
C SER A 82 -9.41 9.91 -0.16
N ALA A 83 -8.14 10.12 0.23
CA ALA A 83 -7.39 11.33 -0.12
C ALA A 83 -6.99 11.36 -1.61
N CYS A 84 -6.97 10.20 -2.28
CA CYS A 84 -6.61 10.09 -3.69
C CYS A 84 -7.72 10.60 -4.61
N TYR A 85 -7.46 11.67 -5.36
CA TYR A 85 -8.39 12.23 -6.34
C TYR A 85 -8.10 11.78 -7.79
N GLN A 86 -7.29 10.74 -7.98
CA GLN A 86 -7.02 10.12 -9.28
C GLN A 86 -6.30 11.02 -10.31
N CYS A 87 -5.28 11.78 -9.89
CA CYS A 87 -4.43 12.58 -10.79
C CYS A 87 -3.57 11.77 -11.77
N GLY A 88 -3.23 10.51 -11.45
CA GLY A 88 -2.44 9.64 -12.32
C GLY A 88 -0.91 9.85 -12.28
N GLU A 89 -0.39 10.80 -11.51
CA GLU A 89 1.05 11.09 -11.43
C GLU A 89 1.88 9.87 -10.96
N CYS A 90 1.32 9.07 -10.05
CA CYS A 90 1.96 7.84 -9.60
C CYS A 90 2.14 6.80 -10.72
N THR A 91 1.26 6.80 -11.71
CA THR A 91 1.33 5.93 -12.88
C THR A 91 2.35 6.46 -13.88
N ALA A 92 2.32 7.76 -14.17
CA ALA A 92 3.29 8.40 -15.06
C ALA A 92 4.73 8.28 -14.53
N GLY A 93 4.94 8.36 -13.22
CA GLY A 93 6.26 8.24 -12.60
C GLY A 93 6.74 6.82 -12.34
N CYS A 94 5.95 5.78 -12.62
CA CYS A 94 6.30 4.41 -12.27
C CYS A 94 7.21 3.78 -13.34
N PRO A 95 8.44 3.35 -12.99
CA PRO A 95 9.37 2.77 -13.96
C PRO A 95 8.94 1.39 -14.47
N VAL A 96 8.08 0.70 -13.72
CA VAL A 96 7.60 -0.67 -14.03
C VAL A 96 6.15 -0.70 -14.51
N ALA A 97 5.54 0.46 -14.78
CA ALA A 97 4.15 0.56 -15.24
C ALA A 97 3.89 -0.28 -16.50
N PHE A 98 4.87 -0.37 -17.41
CA PHE A 98 4.74 -1.14 -18.65
C PHE A 98 4.49 -2.64 -18.44
N ALA A 99 4.85 -3.20 -17.28
CA ALA A 99 4.68 -4.62 -16.95
C ALA A 99 3.47 -4.88 -16.03
N MET A 100 2.87 -3.83 -15.48
CA MET A 100 1.74 -3.89 -14.55
C MET A 100 0.43 -4.17 -15.30
N ASP A 101 -0.45 -4.99 -14.71
CA ASP A 101 -1.81 -5.21 -15.22
C ASP A 101 -2.76 -4.10 -14.77
N LEU A 102 -2.59 -3.64 -13.52
CA LEU A 102 -3.33 -2.53 -12.94
C LEU A 102 -2.38 -1.39 -12.60
N MET A 103 -2.63 -0.21 -13.14
CA MET A 103 -1.80 0.96 -12.85
C MET A 103 -1.92 1.36 -11.37
N PRO A 104 -0.89 1.99 -10.75
CA PRO A 104 -0.92 2.32 -9.33
C PRO A 104 -2.13 3.16 -8.88
N ASN A 105 -2.57 4.12 -9.71
CA ASN A 105 -3.79 4.90 -9.43
C ASN A 105 -5.06 4.04 -9.48
N GLN A 106 -5.13 3.10 -10.43
CA GLN A 106 -6.24 2.16 -10.58
C GLN A 106 -6.32 1.21 -9.38
N VAL A 107 -5.18 0.65 -8.93
CA VAL A 107 -5.12 -0.18 -7.72
C VAL A 107 -5.69 0.57 -6.52
N THR A 108 -5.30 1.83 -6.34
CA THR A 108 -5.82 2.68 -5.25
C THR A 108 -7.33 2.90 -5.37
N ARG A 109 -7.84 3.15 -6.59
CA ARG A 109 -9.27 3.34 -6.84
C ARG A 109 -10.08 2.07 -6.57
N MET A 110 -9.58 0.91 -6.99
CA MET A 110 -10.25 -0.38 -6.80
C MET A 110 -10.23 -0.79 -5.32
N ALA A 111 -9.12 -0.56 -4.62
CA ALA A 111 -9.04 -0.77 -3.19
C ALA A 111 -10.04 0.13 -2.41
N LEU A 112 -10.15 1.42 -2.81
CA LEU A 112 -11.15 2.33 -2.26
C LEU A 112 -12.60 1.86 -2.55
N ALA A 113 -12.83 1.28 -3.73
CA ALA A 113 -14.14 0.75 -4.14
C ALA A 113 -14.46 -0.62 -3.53
N GLY A 114 -13.56 -1.22 -2.76
CA GLY A 114 -13.76 -2.54 -2.15
C GLY A 114 -13.62 -3.71 -3.11
N MET A 115 -13.01 -3.54 -4.29
CA MET A 115 -12.79 -4.61 -5.28
C MET A 115 -11.61 -5.51 -4.87
N ALA A 116 -11.76 -6.23 -3.77
CA ALA A 116 -10.68 -7.03 -3.16
C ALA A 116 -10.15 -8.11 -4.12
N ASP A 117 -11.04 -8.89 -4.73
CA ASP A 117 -10.66 -10.02 -5.59
C ASP A 117 -9.77 -9.57 -6.76
N GLU A 118 -10.17 -8.52 -7.48
CA GLU A 118 -9.41 -7.97 -8.62
C GLU A 118 -8.04 -7.43 -8.20
N VAL A 119 -7.96 -6.74 -7.07
CA VAL A 119 -6.71 -6.15 -6.59
C VAL A 119 -5.75 -7.22 -6.08
N LEU A 120 -6.24 -8.17 -5.28
CA LEU A 120 -5.40 -9.20 -4.66
C LEU A 120 -4.90 -10.23 -5.67
N GLN A 121 -5.64 -10.47 -6.74
CA GLN A 121 -5.23 -11.35 -7.85
C GLN A 121 -4.35 -10.65 -8.89
N SER A 122 -4.11 -9.34 -8.77
CA SER A 122 -3.31 -8.61 -9.75
C SER A 122 -1.82 -8.95 -9.66
N ARG A 123 -1.11 -8.90 -10.80
CA ARG A 123 0.37 -8.97 -10.79
C ARG A 123 0.99 -7.67 -10.27
N SER A 124 0.28 -6.56 -10.39
CA SER A 124 0.74 -5.22 -10.00
C SER A 124 1.22 -5.10 -8.56
N ILE A 125 0.52 -5.71 -7.61
CA ILE A 125 0.93 -5.66 -6.19
C ILE A 125 2.30 -6.33 -5.98
N TRP A 126 2.62 -7.35 -6.78
CA TRP A 126 3.87 -8.11 -6.70
C TRP A 126 5.01 -7.49 -7.52
N LEU A 127 4.70 -6.76 -8.60
CA LEU A 127 5.67 -6.04 -9.41
C LEU A 127 6.15 -4.72 -8.78
N CYS A 128 5.39 -4.18 -7.82
CA CYS A 128 5.78 -2.94 -7.15
C CYS A 128 7.09 -3.12 -6.36
N VAL A 129 8.16 -2.49 -6.85
CA VAL A 129 9.51 -2.53 -6.24
C VAL A 129 9.70 -1.57 -5.05
N GLY A 130 8.66 -0.81 -4.67
CA GLY A 130 8.75 0.10 -3.54
C GLY A 130 9.75 1.26 -3.70
N CYS A 131 10.01 1.73 -4.92
CA CYS A 131 10.97 2.81 -5.19
C CYS A 131 10.56 4.21 -4.67
N SER A 132 9.36 4.35 -4.12
CA SER A 132 8.81 5.59 -3.53
C SER A 132 8.70 6.81 -4.45
N THR A 133 8.95 6.68 -5.75
CA THR A 133 8.75 7.76 -6.75
C THR A 133 7.31 8.28 -6.78
N CYS A 134 6.33 7.40 -6.56
CA CYS A 134 4.93 7.79 -6.50
C CYS A 134 4.60 8.66 -5.28
N VAL A 135 5.33 8.54 -4.17
CA VAL A 135 5.11 9.34 -2.95
C VAL A 135 5.66 10.74 -3.15
N THR A 136 6.87 10.85 -3.70
CA THR A 136 7.54 12.15 -3.91
C THR A 136 6.81 13.06 -4.89
N ARG A 137 6.08 12.47 -5.84
CA ARG A 137 5.27 13.21 -6.83
C ARG A 137 3.81 13.37 -6.42
N CYS A 138 3.35 12.71 -5.35
CA CYS A 138 1.95 12.78 -4.96
C CYS A 138 1.61 14.13 -4.32
N PRO A 139 0.69 14.93 -4.89
CA PRO A 139 0.25 16.19 -4.28
C PRO A 139 -0.57 16.01 -2.99
N ARG A 140 -0.99 14.77 -2.69
CA ARG A 140 -1.73 14.39 -1.48
C ARG A 140 -0.90 13.58 -0.50
N LEU A 141 0.38 13.32 -0.81
CA LEU A 141 1.32 12.58 0.04
C LEU A 141 0.81 11.20 0.46
N VAL A 142 0.11 10.50 -0.44
CA VAL A 142 -0.31 9.12 -0.19
C VAL A 142 0.88 8.18 -0.38
N ASP A 143 1.26 7.44 0.66
CA ASP A 143 2.33 6.43 0.62
C ASP A 143 1.86 5.15 -0.11
N LEU A 144 1.84 5.22 -1.43
CA LEU A 144 1.44 4.10 -2.30
C LEU A 144 2.29 2.82 -2.10
N PRO A 145 3.62 2.89 -1.89
CA PRO A 145 4.42 1.72 -1.56
C PRO A 145 3.90 0.97 -0.33
N ARG A 146 3.51 1.66 0.74
CA ARG A 146 2.88 1.02 1.91
C ARG A 146 1.53 0.40 1.60
N VAL A 147 0.74 1.06 0.74
CA VAL A 147 -0.55 0.50 0.29
C VAL A 147 -0.32 -0.80 -0.50
N MET A 148 0.60 -0.81 -1.46
CA MET A 148 0.95 -2.00 -2.23
C MET A 148 1.49 -3.13 -1.35
N ASP A 149 2.33 -2.79 -0.36
CA ASP A 149 2.84 -3.77 0.59
C ASP A 149 1.74 -4.37 1.47
N SER A 150 0.81 -3.53 1.94
CA SER A 150 -0.37 -3.97 2.70
C SER A 150 -1.24 -4.91 1.89
N LEU A 151 -1.43 -4.63 0.60
CA LEU A 151 -2.17 -5.51 -0.31
C LEU A 151 -1.47 -6.87 -0.49
N ARG A 152 -0.14 -6.90 -0.60
CA ARG A 152 0.63 -8.17 -0.59
C ARG A 152 0.43 -8.96 0.70
N GLN A 153 0.48 -8.27 1.85
CA GLN A 153 0.25 -8.92 3.15
C GLN A 153 -1.17 -9.52 3.23
N ILE A 154 -2.20 -8.78 2.78
CA ILE A 154 -3.57 -9.29 2.73
C ILE A 154 -3.67 -10.50 1.79
N ALA A 155 -3.09 -10.42 0.58
CA ALA A 155 -3.09 -11.53 -0.37
C ALA A 155 -2.46 -12.79 0.24
N THR A 156 -1.29 -12.65 0.87
CA THR A 156 -0.60 -13.75 1.56
C THR A 156 -1.43 -14.33 2.71
N ARG A 157 -2.04 -13.48 3.56
CA ARG A 157 -2.90 -13.94 4.66
C ARG A 157 -4.14 -14.70 4.17
N ARG A 158 -4.75 -14.22 3.08
CA ARG A 158 -5.93 -14.85 2.47
C ARG A 158 -5.59 -16.06 1.59
N GLY A 159 -4.30 -16.43 1.49
CA GLY A 159 -3.85 -17.55 0.65
C GLY A 159 -3.99 -17.31 -0.86
N VAL A 160 -4.17 -16.05 -1.28
CA VAL A 160 -4.24 -15.67 -2.69
C VAL A 160 -2.83 -15.71 -3.26
N ARG A 161 -2.60 -16.61 -4.21
CA ARG A 161 -1.28 -16.76 -4.85
C ARG A 161 -1.05 -15.69 -5.90
N CYS A 162 0.20 -15.28 -6.05
CA CYS A 162 0.63 -14.42 -7.13
C CYS A 162 0.38 -15.11 -8.48
N PRO A 163 -0.14 -14.40 -9.49
CA PRO A 163 -0.22 -14.92 -10.86
C PRO A 163 1.12 -15.36 -11.45
N GLU A 164 2.23 -14.82 -10.93
CA GLU A 164 3.59 -15.17 -11.31
C GLU A 164 4.32 -15.87 -10.15
N PRO A 165 4.34 -17.22 -10.13
CA PRO A 165 4.91 -17.97 -9.02
C PRO A 165 6.40 -17.69 -8.78
N ALA A 166 7.15 -17.33 -9.83
CA ALA A 166 8.57 -17.01 -9.70
C ALA A 166 8.80 -15.76 -8.84
N ILE A 167 7.95 -14.73 -8.98
CA ILE A 167 8.05 -13.49 -8.20
C ILE A 167 7.73 -13.78 -6.73
N GLN A 168 6.68 -14.55 -6.46
CA GLN A 168 6.34 -14.94 -5.09
C GLN A 168 7.43 -15.79 -4.46
N ALA A 169 7.97 -16.78 -5.18
CA ALA A 169 9.08 -17.61 -4.70
C ALA A 169 10.32 -16.77 -4.38
N PHE A 170 10.64 -15.77 -5.21
CA PHE A 170 11.73 -14.83 -4.93
C PHE A 170 11.46 -14.02 -3.66
N HIS A 171 10.27 -13.41 -3.54
CA HIS A 171 9.88 -12.63 -2.37
C HIS A 171 9.97 -13.43 -1.07
N ASP A 172 9.41 -14.64 -1.04
CA ASP A 172 9.43 -15.50 0.13
C ASP A 172 10.86 -15.94 0.49
N THR A 173 11.68 -16.24 -0.52
CA THR A 173 13.09 -16.66 -0.30
C THR A 173 13.95 -15.50 0.16
N PHE A 174 13.69 -14.30 -0.36
CA PHE A 174 14.34 -13.08 0.09
C PHE A 174 14.04 -12.83 1.57
N LEU A 175 12.75 -12.82 1.96
CA LEU A 175 12.36 -12.59 3.35
C LEU A 175 12.90 -13.66 4.31
N GLN A 176 12.84 -14.93 3.92
CA GLN A 176 13.44 -16.04 4.68
C GLN A 176 14.96 -15.88 4.81
N GLY A 177 15.64 -15.41 3.76
CA GLY A 177 17.06 -15.13 3.77
C GLY A 177 17.42 -14.02 4.77
N VAL A 178 16.67 -12.92 4.76
CA VAL A 178 16.84 -11.81 5.71
C VAL A 178 16.55 -12.25 7.13
N GLU A 179 15.47 -13.00 7.37
CA GLU A 179 15.14 -13.50 8.71
C GLU A 179 16.23 -14.43 9.28
N ARG A 180 16.74 -15.35 8.47
CA ARG A 180 17.73 -16.35 8.92
C ARG A 180 19.14 -15.78 8.99
N GLY A 181 19.48 -14.85 8.10
CA GLY A 181 20.83 -14.31 7.92
C GLY A 181 21.06 -12.95 8.57
N GLY A 182 20.01 -12.18 8.88
CA GLY A 182 20.09 -10.76 9.21
C GLY A 182 20.42 -9.87 8.01
N ARG A 183 21.23 -10.38 7.08
CA ARG A 183 21.58 -9.76 5.79
C ARG A 183 21.42 -10.79 4.68
N LEU A 184 21.02 -10.32 3.51
CA LEU A 184 20.88 -11.17 2.35
C LEU A 184 22.25 -11.56 1.79
N HIS A 185 22.50 -12.86 1.64
CA HIS A 185 23.68 -13.37 0.97
C HIS A 185 23.32 -13.80 -0.45
N GLU A 186 23.98 -13.20 -1.46
CA GLU A 186 23.62 -13.34 -2.87
C GLU A 186 23.63 -14.81 -3.32
N LEU A 187 24.70 -15.55 -3.03
CA LEU A 187 24.79 -16.96 -3.43
C LEU A 187 23.75 -17.83 -2.71
N ALA A 188 23.44 -17.54 -1.45
CA ALA A 188 22.44 -18.30 -0.70
C ALA A 188 21.03 -18.04 -1.24
N LEU A 189 20.72 -16.79 -1.60
CA LEU A 189 19.46 -16.43 -2.23
C LEU A 189 19.31 -17.11 -3.60
N VAL A 190 20.33 -17.03 -4.45
CA VAL A 190 20.31 -17.65 -5.78
C VAL A 190 20.16 -19.17 -5.64
N ALA A 191 20.94 -19.81 -4.77
CA ALA A 191 20.84 -21.24 -4.52
C ALA A 191 19.44 -21.64 -4.03
N ALA A 192 18.89 -20.92 -3.05
CA ALA A 192 17.55 -21.21 -2.53
C ALA A 192 16.45 -20.98 -3.57
N LEU A 193 16.56 -19.93 -4.40
CA LEU A 193 15.63 -19.66 -5.49
C LEU A 193 15.69 -20.77 -6.54
N LYS A 194 16.89 -21.22 -6.95
CA LYS A 194 17.06 -22.30 -7.93
C LYS A 194 16.59 -23.65 -7.40
N LEU A 195 16.80 -23.92 -6.12
CA LEU A 195 16.27 -25.11 -5.45
C LEU A 195 14.72 -25.10 -5.43
N LYS A 196 14.10 -23.96 -5.14
CA LYS A 196 12.62 -23.84 -5.14
C LYS A 196 12.02 -23.86 -6.55
N THR A 197 12.69 -23.28 -7.54
CA THR A 197 12.19 -23.16 -8.92
C THR A 197 12.59 -24.32 -9.84
N GLY A 198 13.52 -25.19 -9.40
CA GLY A 198 14.03 -26.33 -10.17
C GLY A 198 15.00 -26.00 -11.31
N ARG A 199 15.34 -24.71 -11.51
CA ARG A 199 16.15 -24.25 -12.67
C ARG A 199 17.65 -24.19 -12.38
N LEU A 200 18.21 -25.27 -11.83
CA LEU A 200 19.55 -25.33 -11.25
C LEU A 200 20.68 -24.89 -12.20
N PHE A 201 20.59 -25.22 -13.49
CA PHE A 201 21.70 -25.04 -14.43
C PHE A 201 21.58 -23.81 -15.36
N GLN A 202 20.48 -23.06 -15.28
CA GLN A 202 20.18 -21.97 -16.23
C GLN A 202 21.23 -20.85 -16.20
N ASP A 203 21.85 -20.61 -15.04
CA ASP A 203 22.75 -19.46 -14.83
C ASP A 203 24.22 -19.88 -14.74
N VAL A 204 24.54 -21.16 -14.99
CA VAL A 204 25.91 -21.69 -14.89
C VAL A 204 26.91 -20.91 -15.75
N PRO A 205 26.62 -20.57 -17.03
CA PRO A 205 27.55 -19.80 -17.85
C PRO A 205 27.85 -18.40 -17.27
N ALA A 206 26.80 -17.71 -16.78
CA ALA A 206 26.94 -16.40 -16.16
C ALA A 206 27.70 -16.49 -14.83
N GLY A 207 27.40 -17.51 -14.01
CA GLY A 207 28.08 -17.80 -12.76
C GLY A 207 29.57 -18.08 -12.96
N MET A 208 29.95 -18.87 -13.96
CA MET A 208 31.36 -19.12 -14.31
C MET A 208 32.09 -17.82 -14.71
N ALA A 209 31.44 -16.97 -15.51
CA ALA A 209 32.02 -15.69 -15.92
C ALA A 209 32.19 -14.70 -14.75
N MET A 210 31.29 -14.72 -13.77
CA MET A 210 31.40 -13.91 -12.55
C MET A 210 32.45 -14.46 -11.57
N MET A 211 32.56 -15.79 -11.46
CA MET A 211 33.57 -16.48 -10.66
C MET A 211 34.98 -16.21 -11.20
N ALA A 212 35.18 -16.29 -12.52
CA ALA A 212 36.44 -15.96 -13.17
C ALA A 212 36.89 -14.51 -12.92
N LYS A 213 35.94 -13.60 -12.64
CA LYS A 213 36.19 -12.19 -12.32
C LYS A 213 36.27 -11.92 -10.81
N GLY A 214 36.17 -12.94 -9.95
CA GLY A 214 36.22 -12.80 -8.49
C GLY A 214 35.05 -12.01 -7.89
N LYS A 215 33.91 -11.90 -8.60
CA LYS A 215 32.78 -11.05 -8.19
C LYS A 215 31.73 -11.75 -7.34
N LEU A 216 31.95 -13.03 -7.00
CA LEU A 216 31.02 -13.81 -6.18
C LEU A 216 31.55 -13.93 -4.75
N ALA A 217 30.85 -13.30 -3.80
CA ALA A 217 31.05 -13.58 -2.39
C ALA A 217 30.47 -14.96 -2.07
N ILE A 218 31.35 -15.95 -1.87
CA ILE A 218 30.95 -17.34 -1.60
C ILE A 218 30.65 -17.54 -0.11
N LEU A 219 31.36 -16.82 0.76
CA LEU A 219 31.25 -16.95 2.21
C LEU A 219 30.32 -15.88 2.79
N PRO A 220 29.28 -16.27 3.55
CA PRO A 220 28.34 -15.32 4.14
C PRO A 220 28.98 -14.58 5.32
N GLU A 221 28.99 -13.25 5.25
CA GLU A 221 29.28 -12.39 6.40
C GLU A 221 28.05 -12.35 7.31
N THR A 222 28.21 -12.68 8.59
CA THR A 222 27.16 -12.49 9.58
C THR A 222 27.16 -11.05 10.08
N PRO A 223 26.09 -10.27 9.88
CA PRO A 223 26.04 -8.89 10.35
C PRO A 223 25.93 -8.82 11.88
N GLU A 224 26.56 -7.81 12.46
CA GLU A 224 26.29 -7.36 13.83
C GLU A 224 24.83 -6.85 13.88
N GLY A 225 23.96 -7.55 14.60
CA GLY A 225 22.51 -7.25 14.65
C GLY A 225 21.58 -8.35 14.13
N LYS A 226 22.11 -9.53 13.73
CA LYS A 226 21.27 -10.68 13.33
C LYS A 226 20.17 -11.03 14.36
N ALA A 227 20.49 -10.97 15.66
CA ALA A 227 19.53 -11.27 16.73
C ALA A 227 18.40 -10.23 16.80
N GLU A 228 18.70 -8.96 16.55
CA GLU A 228 17.71 -7.89 16.52
C GLU A 228 16.75 -8.06 15.33
N VAL A 229 17.29 -8.34 14.14
CA VAL A 229 16.47 -8.61 12.95
C VAL A 229 15.52 -9.77 13.23
N ARG A 230 16.03 -10.88 13.79
CA ARG A 230 15.19 -12.04 14.16
C ARG A 230 14.08 -11.65 15.15
N ARG A 231 14.39 -10.85 16.16
CA ARG A 231 13.40 -10.35 17.13
C ARG A 231 12.31 -9.50 16.46
N ILE A 232 12.65 -8.69 15.45
CA ILE A 232 11.66 -7.93 14.67
C ILE A 232 10.68 -8.87 13.97
N PHE A 233 11.17 -9.93 13.32
CA PHE A 233 10.30 -10.93 12.67
C PHE A 233 9.43 -11.68 13.67
N GLU A 234 9.97 -12.05 14.84
CA GLU A 234 9.21 -12.69 15.92
C GLU A 234 8.09 -11.79 16.45
N GLU A 235 8.38 -10.51 16.67
CA GLU A 235 7.41 -9.50 17.09
C GLU A 235 6.33 -9.24 16.02
N CYS A 236 6.71 -9.16 14.75
CA CYS A 236 5.76 -9.04 13.64
C CYS A 236 4.80 -10.24 13.59
N ARG A 237 5.28 -11.47 13.84
CA ARG A 237 4.42 -12.66 13.94
C ARG A 237 3.49 -12.60 15.15
N ARG A 238 3.99 -12.15 16.31
CA ARG A 238 3.17 -11.97 17.52
C ARG A 238 2.02 -11.00 17.26
N ARG A 239 2.31 -9.84 16.67
CA ARG A 239 1.29 -8.83 16.32
C ARG A 239 0.34 -9.30 15.23
N ALA A 240 0.83 -10.09 14.27
CA ALA A 240 -0.03 -10.68 13.25
C ALA A 240 -1.07 -11.63 13.87
N GLY A 241 -0.67 -12.44 14.86
CA GLY A 241 -1.60 -13.32 15.59
C GLY A 241 -2.54 -12.61 16.56
N GLU A 242 -2.14 -11.48 17.15
CA GLU A 242 -3.00 -10.66 18.04
C GLU A 242 -4.05 -9.85 17.27
N GLY A 243 -3.76 -9.49 16.02
CA GLY A 243 -4.68 -8.74 15.14
C GLY A 243 -5.95 -9.49 14.73
N ASP A 244 -6.02 -10.80 14.99
CA ASP A 244 -7.17 -11.66 14.70
C ASP A 244 -8.15 -11.75 15.89
N GLY A 245 -7.84 -11.11 17.03
CA GLY A 245 -8.63 -11.17 18.27
C GLY A 245 -9.45 -9.92 18.62
N HIS A 246 -9.49 -8.89 17.77
CA HIS A 246 -10.28 -7.66 18.03
C HIS A 246 -11.49 -7.53 17.11
N ALA A 247 -12.28 -8.61 17.06
CA ALA A 247 -13.70 -8.57 16.73
C ALA A 247 -14.46 -8.83 18.04
N GLY A 248 -14.61 -7.78 18.84
CA GLY A 248 -15.43 -7.72 20.05
C GLY A 248 -16.07 -6.35 20.13
#